data_AF-A0A9E3NZR1-F1
#
_entry.id   AF-A0A9E3NZR1-F1
#
_cell.length_a   1.000
_cell.length_b   1.000
_cell.length_c   1.000
_cell.angle_alpha   90.00
_cell.angle_beta   90.00
_cell.angle_gamma   90.00
#
_symmetry.space_group_name_H-M   'P 1'
#
loop_
_entity.id
_entity.type
_entity.pdbx_description
1 polymer ?
#
loop_
_entity_poly.entity_id
_entity_poly.type
_entity_poly.pdbx_seq_one_letter_code
_entity_poly.pdbx_strand_id
1 'polypeptide(L)'
;MRSKVFVAALFFLSCTRAGDDGGGVDAGAFDKGALLRSLGECALSTYREYHAAAVELDGASRRAESEGTPAARDAARDAWKKAIDAWQRAEIFKLGPAALHAIPGGKDMRDAIYAWPLVNRCTIEEQIVSQAYDAALGDALVSSRGLGAAEYLLFYDGVDNACPPTSAINAAGQWAALGAP
;
A
#
# COMPACT_ATOMS: atom_id res chain seq x y z
N MET A 1 -3.78 28.65 46.94
CA MET A 1 -3.52 27.41 46.18
C MET A 1 -3.47 27.76 44.71
N ARG A 2 -2.28 27.78 44.10
CA ARG A 2 -2.07 28.08 42.67
C ARG A 2 -1.49 26.83 42.03
N SER A 3 -2.26 26.11 41.22
CA SER A 3 -1.75 25.00 40.41
C SER A 3 -1.44 25.53 39.01
N LYS A 4 -0.18 25.39 38.61
CA LYS A 4 0.41 25.96 37.40
C LYS A 4 0.23 24.99 36.22
N VAL A 5 -0.15 25.57 35.08
CA VAL A 5 -0.11 24.98 33.74
C VAL A 5 1.33 24.59 33.39
N PHE A 6 1.55 23.35 32.94
CA PHE A 6 2.81 22.91 32.35
C PHE A 6 2.75 23.10 30.83
N VAL A 7 3.55 24.04 30.33
CA VAL A 7 3.87 24.19 28.89
C VAL A 7 5.17 23.44 28.66
N ALA A 8 5.15 22.40 27.82
CA ALA A 8 6.36 21.72 27.36
C ALA A 8 7.01 22.55 26.25
N ALA A 9 8.20 23.09 26.52
CA ALA A 9 8.97 23.84 25.55
C ALA A 9 9.74 22.87 24.62
N LEU A 10 9.50 23.00 23.31
CA LEU A 10 10.36 22.47 22.27
C LEU A 10 11.73 23.18 22.35
N PHE A 11 12.80 22.42 22.55
CA PHE A 11 14.16 22.93 22.33
C PHE A 11 14.57 22.70 20.87
N PHE A 12 14.45 23.76 20.07
CA PHE A 12 15.23 23.93 18.84
C PHE A 12 16.67 24.28 19.24
N LEU A 13 17.59 23.31 19.18
CA LEU A 13 19.01 23.57 19.37
C LEU A 13 19.62 24.01 18.03
N SER A 14 19.79 25.32 17.91
CA SER A 14 20.56 26.00 16.87
C SER A 14 22.03 25.56 16.89
N CYS A 15 22.60 25.27 15.71
CA CYS A 15 24.03 25.03 15.53
C CYS A 15 24.85 26.22 16.05
N THR A 16 25.63 25.98 17.10
CA THR A 16 26.81 26.78 17.43
C THR A 16 28.04 25.95 17.10
N ARG A 17 28.93 26.51 16.29
CA ARG A 17 30.20 25.88 15.90
C ARG A 17 31.15 25.94 17.11
N ALA A 18 31.06 24.93 17.96
CA ALA A 18 32.07 24.60 18.96
C ALA A 18 33.21 23.80 18.29
N GLY A 19 34.40 23.87 18.90
CA GLY A 19 35.69 23.45 18.34
C GLY A 19 35.77 22.02 17.83
N ASP A 20 36.76 21.81 16.98
CA ASP A 20 37.18 20.54 16.41
C ASP A 20 37.85 19.67 17.49
N ASP A 21 37.02 19.11 18.38
CA ASP A 21 37.43 18.03 19.24
C ASP A 21 37.30 16.76 18.39
N GLY A 22 38.43 16.27 17.89
CA GLY A 22 38.57 15.05 17.08
C GLY A 22 38.20 13.76 17.82
N GLY A 23 37.07 13.75 18.53
CA GLY A 23 36.37 12.56 19.00
C GLY A 23 35.74 11.89 17.80
N GLY A 24 36.53 11.06 17.10
CA GLY A 24 35.99 10.13 16.13
C GLY A 24 34.85 9.36 16.78
N VAL A 25 33.71 9.29 16.09
CA VAL A 25 32.59 8.46 16.54
C VAL A 25 33.10 7.03 16.63
N ASP A 26 33.33 6.55 17.86
CA ASP A 26 33.67 5.16 18.11
C ASP A 26 32.41 4.33 17.90
N ALA A 27 32.25 3.82 16.68
CA ALA A 27 31.15 2.92 16.31
C ALA A 27 31.28 1.53 16.97
N GLY A 28 32.28 1.32 17.83
CA GLY A 28 32.65 0.02 18.35
C GLY A 28 33.18 -0.92 17.27
N ALA A 29 33.37 -2.19 17.63
CA ALA A 29 33.64 -3.22 16.64
C ALA A 29 32.37 -3.49 15.80
N PHE A 30 32.49 -3.45 14.48
CA PHE A 30 31.38 -3.77 13.58
C PHE A 30 30.91 -5.22 13.75
N ASP A 31 29.70 -5.41 14.27
CA ASP A 31 29.02 -6.70 14.31
C ASP A 31 28.01 -6.81 13.17
N LYS A 32 28.42 -7.52 12.11
CA LYS A 32 27.56 -7.83 10.96
C LYS A 32 26.27 -8.58 11.37
N GLY A 33 26.36 -9.48 12.33
CA GLY A 33 25.22 -10.26 12.81
C GLY A 33 24.20 -9.39 13.53
N ALA A 34 24.66 -8.47 14.38
CA ALA A 34 23.81 -7.49 15.03
C ALA A 34 23.11 -6.56 14.03
N LEU A 35 23.84 -6.08 13.01
CA LEU A 35 23.26 -5.26 11.94
C LEU A 35 22.14 -5.99 11.20
N LEU A 36 22.39 -7.23 10.75
CA LEU A 36 21.41 -8.02 10.00
C LEU A 36 20.17 -8.36 10.84
N ARG A 37 20.34 -8.61 12.14
CA ARG A 37 19.23 -8.82 13.08
C ARG A 37 18.36 -7.58 13.21
N SER A 38 18.98 -6.42 13.43
CA SER A 38 18.28 -5.13 13.51
C SER A 38 17.52 -4.81 12.22
N LEU A 39 18.12 -5.06 11.05
CA LEU A 39 17.46 -4.90 9.75
C LEU A 39 16.24 -5.83 9.61
N GLY A 40 16.38 -7.09 10.02
CA GLY A 40 15.28 -8.07 9.99
C GLY A 40 14.13 -7.72 10.93
N GLU A 41 14.44 -7.24 12.14
CA GLU A 41 13.45 -6.76 13.12
C GLU A 41 12.70 -5.53 12.59
N CYS A 42 13.43 -4.59 11.97
CA CYS A 42 12.86 -3.42 11.32
C CYS A 42 11.89 -3.83 10.19
N ALA A 43 12.34 -4.69 9.27
CA ALA A 43 11.51 -5.20 8.18
C ALA A 43 10.23 -5.88 8.69
N LEU A 44 10.36 -6.74 9.71
CA LEU A 44 9.22 -7.43 10.31
C LEU A 44 8.22 -6.46 10.96
N SER A 45 8.71 -5.42 11.65
CA SER A 45 7.85 -4.38 12.21
C SER A 45 7.07 -3.65 11.10
N THR A 46 7.76 -3.24 10.04
CA THR A 46 7.13 -2.53 8.92
C THR A 46 6.07 -3.38 8.22
N TYR A 47 6.31 -4.68 8.00
CA TYR A 47 5.27 -5.55 7.44
C TYR A 47 4.08 -5.78 8.37
N ARG A 48 4.29 -5.79 9.69
CA ARG A 48 3.18 -5.88 10.66
C ARG A 48 2.31 -4.62 10.64
N GLU A 49 2.93 -3.45 10.51
CA GLU A 49 2.21 -2.18 10.32
C GLU A 49 1.38 -2.20 9.05
N TYR A 50 1.97 -2.64 7.92
CA TYR A 50 1.24 -2.80 6.68
C TYR A 50 0.07 -3.79 6.82
N HIS A 51 0.31 -4.97 7.42
CA HIS A 51 -0.73 -5.96 7.63
C HIS A 51 -1.92 -5.41 8.44
N ALA A 52 -1.65 -4.67 9.52
CA ALA A 52 -2.70 -4.03 10.30
C ALA A 52 -3.50 -3.01 9.47
N ALA A 53 -2.83 -2.20 8.65
CA ALA A 53 -3.49 -1.24 7.77
C ALA A 53 -4.28 -1.91 6.64
N ALA A 54 -3.82 -3.05 6.11
CA ALA A 54 -4.52 -3.83 5.11
C ALA A 54 -5.80 -4.48 5.66
N VAL A 55 -5.78 -4.96 6.92
CA VAL A 55 -6.99 -5.45 7.61
C VAL A 55 -8.00 -4.32 7.83
N GLU A 56 -7.53 -3.12 8.18
CA GLU A 56 -8.40 -1.95 8.30
C GLU A 56 -9.03 -1.56 6.96
N LEU A 57 -8.26 -1.62 5.86
CA LEU A 57 -8.75 -1.41 4.51
C LEU A 57 -9.82 -2.44 4.13
N ASP A 58 -9.60 -3.74 4.36
CA ASP A 58 -10.62 -4.77 4.09
C ASP A 58 -11.93 -4.47 4.84
N GLY A 59 -11.84 -4.15 6.14
CA GLY A 59 -13.01 -3.80 6.94
C GLY A 59 -13.72 -2.52 6.47
N ALA A 60 -12.97 -1.50 6.06
CA ALA A 60 -13.54 -0.26 5.54
C ALA A 60 -14.20 -0.46 4.16
N SER A 61 -13.59 -1.24 3.28
CA SER A 61 -14.15 -1.59 1.97
C SER A 61 -15.46 -2.37 2.09
N ARG A 62 -15.52 -3.38 2.97
CA ARG A 62 -16.76 -4.12 3.27
C ARG A 62 -17.87 -3.22 3.78
N ARG A 63 -17.55 -2.25 4.65
CA ARG A 63 -18.52 -1.25 5.11
C ARG A 63 -19.01 -0.37 3.98
N ALA A 64 -18.11 0.13 3.15
CA ALA A 64 -18.46 0.95 1.98
C ALA A 64 -19.41 0.20 1.04
N GLU A 65 -19.17 -1.08 0.79
CA GLU A 65 -20.07 -1.95 0.03
C GLU A 65 -21.44 -2.12 0.71
N SER A 66 -21.46 -2.47 2.00
CA SER A 66 -22.71 -2.77 2.72
C SER A 66 -23.61 -1.54 2.97
N GLU A 67 -23.00 -0.37 3.21
CA GLU A 67 -23.72 0.85 3.57
C GLU A 67 -24.02 1.72 2.34
N GLY A 68 -23.18 1.68 1.31
CA GLY A 68 -23.34 2.48 0.10
C GLY A 68 -23.34 4.00 0.32
N THR A 69 -22.84 4.48 1.47
CA THR A 69 -22.86 5.91 1.80
C THR A 69 -21.56 6.61 1.39
N PRO A 70 -21.61 7.94 1.08
CA PRO A 70 -20.40 8.72 0.84
C PRO A 70 -19.40 8.67 2.01
N ALA A 71 -19.90 8.70 3.25
CA ALA A 71 -19.05 8.63 4.44
C ALA A 71 -18.32 7.29 4.58
N ALA A 72 -18.99 6.17 4.27
CA ALA A 72 -18.35 4.85 4.29
C ALA A 72 -17.30 4.73 3.18
N ARG A 73 -17.57 5.30 2.00
CA ARG A 73 -16.59 5.37 0.89
C ARG A 73 -15.37 6.22 1.27
N ASP A 74 -15.55 7.37 1.90
CA ASP A 74 -14.45 8.21 2.36
C ASP A 74 -13.61 7.50 3.43
N ALA A 75 -14.24 6.75 4.34
CA ALA A 75 -13.52 5.91 5.30
C ALA A 75 -12.67 4.82 4.62
N ALA A 76 -13.17 4.19 3.54
CA ALA A 76 -12.39 3.23 2.76
C ALA A 76 -11.22 3.89 2.02
N ARG A 77 -11.42 5.09 1.46
CA ARG A 77 -10.35 5.89 0.85
C ARG A 77 -9.26 6.24 1.85
N ASP A 78 -9.61 6.63 3.07
CA ASP A 78 -8.64 6.95 4.12
C ASP A 78 -7.89 5.71 4.63
N ALA A 79 -8.59 4.58 4.77
CA ALA A 79 -7.95 3.30 5.07
C ALA A 79 -6.98 2.87 3.96
N TRP A 80 -7.32 3.12 2.69
CA TRP A 80 -6.44 2.82 1.56
C TRP A 80 -5.17 3.69 1.62
N LYS A 81 -5.30 5.00 1.88
CA LYS A 81 -4.15 5.91 2.04
C LYS A 81 -3.21 5.44 3.16
N LYS A 82 -3.76 4.96 4.27
CA LYS A 82 -2.98 4.39 5.38
C LYS A 82 -2.25 3.10 4.96
N ALA A 83 -2.94 2.21 4.24
CA ALA A 83 -2.35 0.96 3.77
C ALA A 83 -1.22 1.20 2.76
N ILE A 84 -1.42 2.09 1.78
CA ILE A 84 -0.38 2.39 0.80
C ILE A 84 0.80 3.11 1.44
N ASP A 85 0.59 4.04 2.38
CA ASP A 85 1.68 4.72 3.11
C ASP A 85 2.57 3.71 3.88
N ALA A 86 1.95 2.75 4.58
CA ALA A 86 2.69 1.67 5.23
C ALA A 86 3.42 0.78 4.22
N TRP A 87 2.78 0.46 3.08
CA TRP A 87 3.39 -0.35 2.03
C TRP A 87 4.59 0.33 1.37
N GLN A 88 4.54 1.64 1.12
CA GLN A 88 5.65 2.40 0.53
C GLN A 88 6.91 2.35 1.42
N ARG A 89 6.75 2.30 2.74
CA ARG A 89 7.88 2.05 3.65
C ARG A 89 8.40 0.62 3.54
N ALA A 90 7.50 -0.36 3.41
CA ALA A 90 7.85 -1.77 3.24
C ALA A 90 8.57 -2.09 1.92
N GLU A 91 8.37 -1.28 0.85
CA GLU A 91 9.01 -1.46 -0.46
C GLU A 91 10.54 -1.50 -0.43
N ILE A 92 11.17 -0.92 0.60
CA ILE A 92 12.62 -0.94 0.80
C ILE A 92 13.11 -2.37 1.13
N PHE A 93 12.26 -3.16 1.77
CA PHE A 93 12.55 -4.53 2.13
C PHE A 93 12.08 -5.45 0.99
N LYS A 94 12.99 -5.79 0.07
CA LYS A 94 12.75 -6.79 -0.99
C LYS A 94 13.46 -8.10 -0.66
N LEU A 95 13.10 -8.65 0.50
CA LEU A 95 13.70 -9.84 1.09
C LEU A 95 12.63 -10.84 1.53
N GLY A 96 13.02 -12.11 1.69
CA GLY A 96 12.07 -13.17 2.05
C GLY A 96 10.90 -13.24 1.06
N PRO A 97 9.65 -13.48 1.51
CA PRO A 97 8.50 -13.61 0.61
C PRO A 97 8.22 -12.41 -0.30
N ALA A 98 8.62 -11.20 0.11
CA ALA A 98 8.46 -9.99 -0.71
C ALA A 98 9.48 -9.91 -1.86
N ALA A 99 10.56 -10.68 -1.81
CA ALA A 99 11.54 -10.75 -2.89
C ALA A 99 10.99 -11.51 -4.10
N LEU A 100 11.67 -11.29 -5.24
CA LEU A 100 11.43 -12.04 -6.47
C LEU A 100 11.66 -13.54 -6.26
N HIS A 101 10.86 -14.42 -6.86
CA HIS A 101 11.00 -15.87 -6.73
C HIS A 101 12.38 -16.41 -7.12
N ALA A 102 13.12 -15.69 -7.99
CA ALA A 102 14.48 -16.05 -8.38
C ALA A 102 15.51 -15.88 -7.24
N ILE A 103 15.14 -15.20 -6.15
CA ILE A 103 15.97 -14.97 -4.96
C ILE A 103 15.58 -15.99 -3.88
N PRO A 104 16.52 -16.56 -3.10
CA PRO A 104 16.20 -17.50 -2.04
C PRO A 104 15.14 -16.99 -1.06
N GLY A 105 14.06 -17.75 -0.90
CA GLY A 105 12.91 -17.41 -0.05
C GLY A 105 11.91 -16.43 -0.68
N GLY A 106 12.16 -15.96 -1.89
CA GLY A 106 11.27 -15.10 -2.68
C GLY A 106 9.96 -15.78 -3.07
N LYS A 107 8.89 -14.99 -3.11
CA LYS A 107 7.54 -15.45 -3.49
C LYS A 107 6.77 -14.42 -4.33
N ASP A 108 7.45 -13.41 -4.86
CA ASP A 108 6.86 -12.30 -5.64
C ASP A 108 5.73 -11.56 -4.91
N MET A 109 5.70 -11.62 -3.56
CA MET A 109 4.58 -11.07 -2.79
C MET A 109 4.49 -9.55 -2.92
N ARG A 110 5.61 -8.88 -3.24
CA ARG A 110 5.61 -7.44 -3.53
C ARG A 110 4.64 -7.11 -4.66
N ASP A 111 4.74 -7.82 -5.78
CA ASP A 111 3.91 -7.55 -6.95
C ASP A 111 2.47 -8.02 -6.73
N ALA A 112 2.27 -9.12 -5.99
CA ALA A 112 0.94 -9.56 -5.57
C ALA A 112 0.20 -8.53 -4.70
N ILE A 113 0.92 -7.72 -3.92
CA ILE A 113 0.37 -6.65 -3.08
C ILE A 113 0.21 -5.35 -3.88
N TYR A 114 1.24 -4.93 -4.61
CA TYR A 114 1.23 -3.68 -5.37
C TYR A 114 2.17 -3.76 -6.58
N ALA A 115 1.60 -4.11 -7.72
CA ALA A 115 2.34 -4.32 -8.98
C ALA A 115 2.78 -3.02 -9.68
N TRP A 116 2.82 -1.85 -9.03
CA TRP A 116 3.19 -0.60 -9.70
C TRP A 116 4.60 -0.67 -10.34
N PRO A 117 4.78 -0.16 -11.58
CA PRO A 117 3.81 0.56 -12.43
C PRO A 117 2.99 -0.31 -13.39
N LEU A 118 2.97 -1.63 -13.20
CA LEU A 118 2.31 -2.60 -14.10
C LEU A 118 0.79 -2.65 -13.94
N VAL A 119 0.18 -1.76 -13.15
CA VAL A 119 -1.28 -1.73 -12.96
C VAL A 119 -1.96 -1.45 -14.31
N ASN A 120 -2.92 -2.29 -14.69
CA ASN A 120 -3.62 -2.19 -15.97
C ASN A 120 -5.12 -1.98 -15.72
N ARG A 121 -5.57 -0.73 -15.90
CA ARG A 121 -6.97 -0.34 -15.73
C ARG A 121 -7.92 -1.11 -16.65
N CYS A 122 -7.56 -1.33 -17.92
CA CYS A 122 -8.40 -2.11 -18.83
C CYS A 122 -8.60 -3.55 -18.35
N THR A 123 -7.55 -4.22 -17.88
CA THR A 123 -7.69 -5.60 -17.34
C THR A 123 -8.53 -5.65 -16.06
N ILE A 124 -8.48 -4.61 -15.22
CA ILE A 124 -9.37 -4.49 -14.06
C ILE A 124 -10.83 -4.37 -14.53
N GLU A 125 -11.10 -3.53 -15.53
CA GLU A 125 -12.44 -3.31 -16.08
C GLU A 125 -13.01 -4.55 -16.80
N GLU A 126 -12.17 -5.30 -17.51
CA GLU A 126 -12.53 -6.61 -18.08
C GLU A 126 -12.92 -7.61 -16.98
N GLN A 127 -12.25 -7.59 -15.83
CA GLN A 127 -12.63 -8.41 -14.68
C GLN A 127 -13.93 -7.97 -14.04
N ILE A 128 -14.21 -6.67 -13.99
CA ILE A 128 -15.50 -6.14 -13.50
C ILE A 128 -16.65 -6.66 -14.38
N VAL A 129 -16.51 -6.53 -15.70
CA VAL A 129 -17.53 -6.98 -16.66
C VAL A 129 -17.73 -8.50 -16.62
N SER A 130 -16.64 -9.27 -16.52
CA SER A 130 -16.71 -10.74 -16.51
C SER A 130 -17.00 -11.34 -15.13
N GLN A 131 -16.97 -10.54 -14.07
CA GLN A 131 -17.08 -10.97 -12.67
C GLN A 131 -16.02 -12.02 -12.27
N ALA A 132 -14.88 -12.04 -12.94
CA ALA A 132 -13.81 -13.02 -12.66
C ALA A 132 -13.27 -12.94 -11.22
N TYR A 133 -13.46 -11.80 -10.56
CA TYR A 133 -13.09 -11.57 -9.16
C TYR A 133 -13.82 -12.50 -8.18
N ASP A 134 -15.01 -13.03 -8.51
CA ASP A 134 -15.80 -13.90 -7.63
C ASP A 134 -15.24 -15.33 -7.53
N ALA A 135 -14.57 -15.81 -8.57
CA ALA A 135 -14.10 -17.18 -8.64
C ALA A 135 -12.67 -17.35 -8.09
N ALA A 136 -11.75 -16.45 -8.47
CA ALA A 136 -10.33 -16.64 -8.19
C ALA A 136 -9.50 -15.33 -8.32
N LEU A 137 -9.84 -14.28 -7.56
CA LEU A 137 -9.04 -13.04 -7.56
C LEU A 137 -7.56 -13.28 -7.18
N GLY A 138 -7.26 -14.32 -6.41
CA GLY A 138 -5.88 -14.73 -6.10
C GLY A 138 -5.05 -15.16 -7.31
N ASP A 139 -5.70 -15.70 -8.34
CA ASP A 139 -5.07 -16.20 -9.57
C ASP A 139 -5.06 -15.14 -10.69
N ALA A 140 -5.79 -14.03 -10.50
CA ALA A 140 -5.76 -12.91 -11.43
C ALA A 140 -4.34 -12.32 -11.54
N LEU A 141 -4.05 -11.76 -12.72
CA LEU A 141 -2.77 -11.09 -12.98
C LEU A 141 -2.51 -10.03 -11.92
N VAL A 142 -1.28 -9.96 -11.43
CA VAL A 142 -0.86 -8.97 -10.42
C VAL A 142 -1.10 -7.52 -10.87
N SER A 143 -1.09 -7.27 -12.18
CA SER A 143 -1.46 -5.98 -12.80
C SER A 143 -2.91 -5.56 -12.59
N SER A 144 -3.77 -6.46 -12.12
CA SER A 144 -5.23 -6.27 -12.07
C SER A 144 -5.83 -6.49 -10.69
N ARG A 145 -4.99 -6.64 -9.66
CA ARG A 145 -5.42 -6.85 -8.27
C ARG A 145 -4.54 -6.07 -7.29
N GLY A 146 -4.79 -6.26 -6.00
CA GLY A 146 -4.01 -5.62 -4.93
C GLY A 146 -4.30 -4.12 -4.80
N LEU A 147 -3.36 -3.40 -4.20
CA LEU A 147 -3.55 -1.98 -3.84
C LEU A 147 -3.80 -1.08 -5.06
N GLY A 148 -3.24 -1.41 -6.22
CA GLY A 148 -3.45 -0.62 -7.45
C GLY A 148 -4.86 -0.76 -8.01
N ALA A 149 -5.44 -1.96 -7.97
CA ALA A 149 -6.84 -2.14 -8.32
C ALA A 149 -7.78 -1.48 -7.30
N ALA A 150 -7.47 -1.61 -6.00
CA ALA A 150 -8.23 -0.95 -4.95
C ALA A 150 -8.21 0.58 -5.07
N GLU A 151 -7.09 1.17 -5.50
CA GLU A 151 -6.99 2.60 -5.79
C GLU A 151 -7.97 3.02 -6.88
N TYR A 152 -7.94 2.33 -8.01
CA TYR A 152 -8.86 2.60 -9.12
C TYR A 152 -10.32 2.52 -8.65
N LEU A 153 -10.71 1.43 -7.98
CA LEU A 153 -12.09 1.23 -7.52
C LEU A 153 -12.55 2.29 -6.50
N LEU A 154 -11.66 2.77 -5.63
CA LEU A 154 -12.03 3.73 -4.58
C LEU A 154 -12.00 5.18 -5.06
N PHE A 155 -11.09 5.54 -5.97
CA PHE A 155 -10.81 6.93 -6.31
C PHE A 155 -11.24 7.32 -7.72
N TYR A 156 -11.49 6.38 -8.61
CA TYR A 156 -12.00 6.70 -9.94
C TYR A 156 -13.50 7.01 -9.90
N ASP A 157 -13.88 8.20 -10.35
CA ASP A 157 -15.27 8.68 -10.38
C ASP A 157 -15.81 8.87 -11.81
N GLY A 158 -15.02 8.50 -12.84
CA GLY A 158 -15.45 8.55 -14.24
C GLY A 158 -16.31 7.36 -14.65
N VAL A 159 -16.97 7.49 -15.79
CA VAL A 159 -17.85 6.46 -16.38
C VAL A 159 -17.29 5.80 -17.65
N ASP A 160 -16.12 6.25 -18.09
CA ASP A 160 -15.37 5.66 -19.21
C ASP A 160 -14.61 4.41 -18.76
N ASN A 161 -13.98 3.74 -19.72
CA ASN A 161 -13.02 2.68 -19.48
C ASN A 161 -11.72 2.95 -20.24
N ALA A 162 -10.64 2.33 -19.80
CA ALA A 162 -9.33 2.43 -20.43
C ALA A 162 -9.11 1.41 -21.56
N CYS A 163 -10.11 0.58 -21.87
CA CYS A 163 -9.98 -0.42 -22.92
C CYS A 163 -10.16 0.17 -24.33
N PRO A 164 -9.46 -0.36 -25.34
CA PRO A 164 -9.68 0.04 -26.73
C PRO A 164 -11.13 -0.19 -27.18
N PRO A 165 -11.65 0.55 -28.17
CA PRO A 165 -12.99 0.32 -28.71
C PRO A 165 -13.20 -1.09 -29.28
N THR A 166 -12.13 -1.76 -29.69
CA THR A 166 -12.14 -3.13 -30.22
C THR A 166 -12.13 -4.22 -29.14
N SER A 167 -11.96 -3.86 -27.86
CA SER A 167 -12.07 -4.82 -26.75
C SER A 167 -13.48 -5.40 -26.69
N ALA A 168 -13.61 -6.65 -26.21
CA ALA A 168 -14.90 -7.32 -26.15
C ALA A 168 -15.94 -6.53 -25.31
N ILE A 169 -15.48 -5.94 -24.18
CA ILE A 169 -16.36 -5.17 -23.30
C ILE A 169 -16.99 -3.95 -23.98
N ASN A 170 -16.28 -3.35 -24.95
CA ASN A 170 -16.74 -2.19 -25.70
C ASN A 170 -17.49 -2.59 -26.97
N ALA A 171 -16.91 -3.50 -27.77
CA ALA A 171 -17.49 -3.94 -29.04
C ALA A 171 -18.85 -4.63 -28.86
N ALA A 172 -19.06 -5.35 -27.75
CA ALA A 172 -20.32 -6.00 -27.42
C ALA A 172 -21.24 -5.12 -26.53
N GLY A 173 -20.85 -3.89 -26.21
CA GLY A 173 -21.65 -2.97 -25.38
C GLY A 173 -21.80 -3.41 -23.92
N GLN A 174 -20.98 -4.34 -23.43
CA GLN A 174 -21.08 -4.89 -22.08
C GLN A 174 -20.74 -3.87 -21.00
N TRP A 175 -19.74 -3.00 -21.24
CA TRP A 175 -19.43 -1.90 -20.32
C TRP A 175 -20.63 -0.95 -20.17
N ALA A 176 -21.22 -0.54 -21.29
CA ALA A 176 -22.40 0.33 -21.28
C ALA A 176 -23.60 -0.32 -20.58
N ALA A 177 -23.71 -1.65 -20.62
CA ALA A 177 -24.78 -2.40 -19.98
C ALA A 177 -24.68 -2.46 -18.44
N LEU A 178 -23.50 -2.18 -17.85
CA LEU A 178 -23.35 -2.07 -16.39
C LEU A 178 -24.12 -0.88 -15.80
N GLY A 179 -24.46 0.11 -16.65
CA GLY A 179 -25.05 1.37 -16.22
C GLY A 179 -24.00 2.32 -15.65
N ALA A 180 -24.33 3.62 -15.61
CA ALA A 180 -23.63 4.53 -14.72
C ALA A 180 -24.07 4.21 -13.28
N PRO A 181 -23.16 4.28 -12.28
CA PRO A 181 -23.57 4.25 -10.88
C PRO A 181 -24.59 5.35 -10.55
#